data_AF-A0A2E5RF08-F1
#
_entry.id   AF-A0A2E5RF08-F1
#
_cell.length_a   1.000
_cell.length_b   1.000
_cell.length_c   1.000
_cell.angle_alpha   90.00
_cell.angle_beta   90.00
_cell.angle_gamma   90.00
#
_symmetry.space_group_name_H-M   'P 1'
#
loop_
_entity.id
_entity.type
_entity.pdbx_description
1 polymer ?
#
loop_
_entity_poly.entity_id
_entity_poly.type
_entity_poly.pdbx_seq_one_letter_code
_entity_poly.pdbx_strand_id
1 'polypeptide(L)'
;MKTYTNSYLKILSVFALVIASTSNAQLVNSDGSYKTVPLEKDVVTLAVIQTGINSLQDFDDPKVGLRQNLDHMIDMGEQACGLNPKPDFLLYHEFPLTGYSSGSRTEKLKYTIQVPGPETIELGKLAKKCDAYLIFGSYATDPDWPKHILSINAVLGRDGKLKKAFWKSRNIKRIYPDREIPTTTIEAVRDKYREKYGIDEEFPVMKTEFGNIAVTTVQGDPFIFAAFAMKGVEIMLRTATLFDESDVRAMSWSNNFYSAMANITLPLGGPYSDSGGKSIITAPNGDLLAKDPSTHEDGIISAQIPIAEFRKNRTIPHYALDMVQEIFSQYKQEIPMNHLDMDPESLPESGEAMKDYFDEISRYLN
;
A
#
# COMPACT_ATOMS: atom_id res chain seq x y z
N MET A 1 -36.37 64.35 39.55
CA MET A 1 -34.91 64.38 39.72
C MET A 1 -34.34 63.20 38.93
N LYS A 2 -33.66 63.51 37.81
CA LYS A 2 -32.68 62.72 37.02
C LYS A 2 -32.69 61.16 37.06
N THR A 3 -32.91 60.58 35.86
CA THR A 3 -32.15 59.49 35.17
C THR A 3 -31.84 58.17 35.93
N TYR A 4 -32.03 56.96 35.39
CA TYR A 4 -31.34 56.39 34.23
C TYR A 4 -32.06 55.14 33.66
N THR A 5 -31.93 55.02 32.34
CA THR A 5 -32.15 53.88 31.44
C THR A 5 -31.43 52.58 31.83
N ASN A 6 -32.04 51.42 31.51
CA ASN A 6 -31.30 50.35 30.82
C ASN A 6 -32.24 49.38 30.08
N SER A 7 -32.11 49.36 28.76
CA SER A 7 -32.79 48.46 27.83
C SER A 7 -31.94 47.22 27.65
N TYR A 8 -32.41 46.06 28.11
CA TYR A 8 -31.73 44.78 27.87
C TYR A 8 -32.08 44.27 26.47
N LEU A 9 -31.18 44.57 25.52
CA LEU A 9 -31.14 43.94 24.20
C LEU A 9 -30.56 42.54 24.35
N LYS A 10 -31.37 41.49 24.23
CA LYS A 10 -30.88 40.10 24.13
C LYS A 10 -30.24 39.91 22.75
N ILE A 11 -28.92 39.84 22.71
CA ILE A 11 -28.16 39.39 21.55
C ILE A 11 -28.35 37.87 21.45
N LEU A 12 -29.14 37.43 20.47
CA LEU A 12 -29.14 36.04 20.03
C LEU A 12 -27.85 35.82 19.23
N SER A 13 -26.88 35.14 19.84
CA SER A 13 -25.71 34.62 19.15
C SER A 13 -26.14 33.48 18.23
N VAL A 14 -26.27 33.77 16.93
CA VAL A 14 -26.41 32.75 15.90
C VAL A 14 -25.05 32.09 15.74
N PHE A 15 -24.88 30.90 16.33
CA PHE A 15 -23.79 30.00 15.97
C PHE A 15 -24.04 29.53 14.54
N ALA A 16 -23.39 30.18 13.57
CA ALA A 16 -23.25 29.62 12.24
C ALA A 16 -22.35 28.39 12.36
N LEU A 17 -22.95 27.21 12.29
CA LEU A 17 -22.24 25.96 12.09
C LEU A 17 -21.53 26.09 10.74
N VAL A 18 -20.22 26.33 10.75
CA VAL A 18 -19.40 26.20 9.55
C VAL A 18 -19.33 24.70 9.28
N ILE A 19 -20.27 24.19 8.49
CA ILE A 19 -20.09 22.91 7.82
C ILE A 19 -18.92 23.16 6.88
N ALA A 20 -17.73 22.68 7.27
CA ALA A 20 -16.60 22.60 6.36
C ALA A 20 -17.09 21.82 5.13
N SER A 21 -17.24 22.53 4.02
CA SER A 21 -17.55 21.90 2.74
C SER A 21 -16.37 21.00 2.39
N THR A 22 -16.48 19.72 2.73
CA THR A 22 -15.62 18.70 2.12
C THR A 22 -15.79 18.88 0.62
N SER A 23 -14.69 19.19 -0.08
CA SER A 23 -14.71 19.30 -1.52
C SER A 23 -15.40 18.06 -2.09
N ASN A 24 -16.44 18.26 -2.91
CA ASN A 24 -17.05 17.19 -3.71
C ASN A 24 -16.06 16.81 -4.82
N ALA A 25 -14.89 16.29 -4.44
CA ALA A 25 -13.93 15.76 -5.38
C ALA A 25 -14.54 14.52 -6.03
N GLN A 26 -14.77 14.59 -7.34
CA GLN A 26 -15.25 13.45 -8.11
C GLN A 26 -14.14 12.39 -8.19
N LEU A 27 -14.34 11.26 -7.50
CA LEU A 27 -13.36 10.17 -7.43
C LEU A 27 -13.48 9.17 -8.60
N VAL A 28 -14.69 9.01 -9.15
CA VAL A 28 -15.05 8.04 -10.20
C VAL A 28 -15.97 8.72 -11.22
N ASN A 29 -15.77 8.44 -12.51
CA ASN A 29 -16.65 8.96 -13.57
C ASN A 29 -17.91 8.09 -13.68
N SER A 30 -19.05 8.70 -13.96
CA SER A 30 -20.35 8.01 -14.04
C SER A 30 -20.58 7.24 -15.34
N ASP A 31 -19.76 7.47 -16.36
CA ASP A 31 -19.85 6.84 -17.69
C ASP A 31 -18.92 5.63 -17.85
N GLY A 32 -18.27 5.22 -16.75
CA GLY A 32 -17.31 4.11 -16.73
C GLY A 32 -15.94 4.46 -17.33
N SER A 33 -15.73 5.68 -17.82
CA SER A 33 -14.41 6.15 -18.23
C SER A 33 -13.51 6.40 -17.01
N TYR A 34 -12.20 6.48 -17.24
CA TYR A 34 -11.25 6.87 -16.20
C TYR A 34 -10.11 7.70 -16.80
N LYS A 35 -9.51 8.55 -15.98
CA LYS A 35 -8.43 9.45 -16.43
C LYS A 35 -7.18 8.66 -16.79
N THR A 36 -6.62 8.91 -17.96
CA THR A 36 -5.37 8.31 -18.46
C THR A 36 -4.40 9.40 -18.95
N VAL A 37 -3.15 9.03 -19.20
CA VAL A 37 -2.16 9.83 -19.93
C VAL A 37 -1.68 9.07 -21.17
N PRO A 38 -1.15 9.75 -22.21
CA PRO A 38 -0.64 9.07 -23.40
C PRO A 38 0.40 8.00 -23.06
N LEU A 39 0.32 6.85 -23.74
CA LEU A 39 1.30 5.77 -23.59
C LEU A 39 2.55 6.09 -24.41
N GLU A 40 3.73 5.83 -23.85
CA GLU A 40 5.00 5.87 -24.58
C GLU A 40 5.15 4.66 -25.51
N LYS A 41 4.49 3.54 -25.18
CA LYS A 41 4.58 2.29 -25.93
C LYS A 41 3.37 1.36 -25.75
N ASP A 42 3.23 0.43 -26.69
CA ASP A 42 2.10 -0.49 -26.74
C ASP A 42 2.23 -1.68 -25.77
N VAL A 43 3.47 -2.07 -25.46
CA VAL A 43 3.80 -3.21 -24.60
C VAL A 43 4.82 -2.77 -23.56
N VAL A 44 4.51 -3.01 -22.29
CA VAL A 44 5.39 -2.72 -21.15
C VAL A 44 5.90 -4.02 -20.54
N THR A 45 7.13 -4.01 -20.03
CA THR A 45 7.77 -5.17 -19.42
C THR A 45 7.83 -4.96 -17.92
N LEU A 46 7.25 -5.87 -17.15
CA LEU A 46 7.25 -5.85 -15.69
C LEU A 46 8.19 -6.95 -15.19
N ALA A 47 9.18 -6.56 -14.38
CA ALA A 47 10.02 -7.49 -13.64
C ALA A 47 9.64 -7.50 -12.16
N VAL A 48 9.51 -8.69 -11.59
CA VAL A 48 9.24 -8.94 -10.17
C VAL A 48 10.46 -9.62 -9.58
N ILE A 49 10.97 -9.05 -8.50
CA ILE A 49 12.23 -9.44 -7.87
C ILE A 49 11.90 -9.97 -6.48
N GLN A 50 12.14 -11.26 -6.27
CA GLN A 50 12.09 -11.87 -4.95
C GLN A 50 13.50 -11.96 -4.39
N THR A 51 13.65 -11.57 -3.13
CA THR A 51 14.94 -11.58 -2.46
C THR A 51 14.79 -12.10 -1.03
N GLY A 52 15.84 -12.74 -0.56
CA GLY A 52 16.10 -12.95 0.86
C GLY A 52 16.51 -11.64 1.49
N ILE A 53 16.44 -11.60 2.82
CA ILE A 53 16.72 -10.38 3.57
C ILE A 53 17.38 -10.70 4.90
N ASN A 54 18.30 -9.83 5.33
CA ASN A 54 18.78 -9.87 6.70
C ASN A 54 17.84 -9.00 7.56
N SER A 55 17.29 -9.56 8.63
CA SER A 55 16.49 -8.76 9.58
C SER A 55 17.39 -7.74 10.24
N LEU A 56 16.99 -6.46 10.26
CA LEU A 56 17.77 -5.43 10.94
C LEU A 56 17.91 -5.69 12.45
N GLN A 57 17.04 -6.52 13.04
CA GLN A 57 17.11 -6.91 14.45
C GLN A 57 18.31 -7.82 14.76
N ASP A 58 18.87 -8.47 13.75
CA ASP A 58 19.98 -9.41 13.91
C ASP A 58 21.35 -8.70 13.90
N PHE A 59 21.36 -7.36 13.79
CA PHE A 59 22.57 -6.54 13.76
C PHE A 59 22.70 -5.68 15.02
N ASP A 60 23.91 -5.61 15.58
CA ASP A 60 24.25 -4.69 16.67
C ASP A 60 24.02 -3.21 16.27
N ASP A 61 24.42 -2.86 15.04
CA ASP A 61 24.06 -1.59 14.41
C ASP A 61 23.14 -1.84 13.20
N PRO A 62 21.84 -1.49 13.31
CA PRO A 62 20.87 -1.66 12.23
C PRO A 62 21.29 -1.00 10.91
N LYS A 63 22.13 0.03 10.94
CA LYS A 63 22.64 0.70 9.72
C LYS A 63 23.51 -0.21 8.88
N VAL A 64 24.22 -1.15 9.50
CA VAL A 64 25.06 -2.13 8.79
C VAL A 64 24.15 -3.08 7.99
N GLY A 65 23.13 -3.64 8.64
CA GLY A 65 22.14 -4.49 7.96
C GLY A 65 21.39 -3.74 6.86
N LEU A 66 20.99 -2.50 7.13
CA LEU A 66 20.28 -1.66 6.14
C LEU A 66 21.15 -1.41 4.92
N ARG A 67 22.46 -1.16 5.11
CA ARG A 67 23.39 -0.98 4.00
C ARG A 67 23.58 -2.26 3.20
N GLN A 68 23.73 -3.41 3.86
CA GLN A 68 23.86 -4.71 3.18
C GLN A 68 22.62 -5.04 2.35
N ASN A 69 21.44 -4.81 2.92
CA ASN A 69 20.16 -5.03 2.23
C ASN A 69 19.99 -4.06 1.04
N LEU A 70 20.35 -2.78 1.20
CA LEU A 70 20.36 -1.81 0.12
C LEU A 70 21.29 -2.22 -1.03
N ASP A 71 22.52 -2.64 -0.71
CA ASP A 71 23.49 -3.08 -1.71
C ASP A 71 22.99 -4.34 -2.44
N HIS A 72 22.32 -5.28 -1.73
CA HIS A 72 21.69 -6.44 -2.34
C HIS A 72 20.52 -6.06 -3.27
N MET A 73 19.65 -5.14 -2.85
CA MET A 73 18.60 -4.62 -3.72
C MET A 73 19.17 -4.00 -5.00
N ILE A 74 20.24 -3.21 -4.88
CA ILE A 74 20.89 -2.57 -6.03
C ILE A 74 21.41 -3.63 -7.00
N ASP A 75 22.13 -4.64 -6.51
CA ASP A 75 22.68 -5.71 -7.34
C ASP A 75 21.57 -6.47 -8.10
N MET A 76 20.53 -6.93 -7.38
CA MET A 76 19.39 -7.62 -7.99
C MET A 76 18.63 -6.72 -8.99
N GLY A 77 18.58 -5.43 -8.72
CA GLY A 77 18.00 -4.45 -9.63
C GLY A 77 18.81 -4.32 -10.91
N GLU A 78 20.13 -4.22 -10.81
CA GLU A 78 21.02 -4.18 -11.97
C GLU A 78 20.91 -5.43 -12.84
N GLN A 79 20.81 -6.61 -12.21
CA GLN A 79 20.54 -7.86 -12.91
C GLN A 79 19.20 -7.83 -13.64
N ALA A 80 18.12 -7.39 -12.98
CA ALA A 80 16.80 -7.27 -13.59
C ALA A 80 16.79 -6.28 -14.77
N CYS A 81 17.47 -5.14 -14.64
CA CYS A 81 17.58 -4.15 -15.71
C CYS A 81 18.34 -4.67 -16.94
N GLY A 82 19.20 -5.67 -16.77
CA GLY A 82 19.92 -6.34 -17.84
C GLY A 82 19.08 -7.34 -18.64
N LEU A 83 17.83 -7.63 -18.23
CA LEU A 83 16.95 -8.54 -18.95
C LEU A 83 16.62 -8.01 -20.35
N ASN A 84 16.31 -8.95 -21.25
CA ASN A 84 15.80 -8.64 -22.58
C ASN A 84 14.48 -9.39 -22.81
N PRO A 85 13.34 -8.70 -22.99
CA PRO A 85 13.19 -7.25 -23.07
C PRO A 85 13.52 -6.50 -21.76
N LYS A 86 14.05 -5.27 -21.88
CA LYS A 86 14.35 -4.41 -20.72
C LYS A 86 13.07 -4.11 -19.91
N PRO A 87 13.07 -4.27 -18.58
CA PRO A 87 11.93 -3.90 -17.74
C PRO A 87 11.67 -2.39 -17.68
N ASP A 88 10.40 -2.03 -17.55
CA ASP A 88 9.90 -0.67 -17.27
C ASP A 88 9.54 -0.48 -15.79
N PHE A 89 9.29 -1.60 -15.12
CA PHE A 89 8.94 -1.68 -13.71
C PHE A 89 9.83 -2.74 -13.06
N LEU A 90 10.47 -2.37 -11.95
CA LEU A 90 11.16 -3.25 -11.04
C LEU A 90 10.36 -3.30 -9.74
N LEU A 91 9.72 -4.42 -9.46
CA LEU A 91 8.89 -4.60 -8.27
C LEU A 91 9.61 -5.51 -7.27
N TYR A 92 9.98 -4.95 -6.12
CA TYR A 92 10.47 -5.70 -4.96
C TYR A 92 9.35 -5.96 -3.94
N HIS A 93 9.63 -6.84 -2.98
CA HIS A 93 8.68 -7.26 -1.95
C HIS A 93 8.43 -6.20 -0.85
N GLU A 94 7.73 -6.58 0.22
CA GLU A 94 7.21 -5.63 1.23
C GLU A 94 8.29 -5.00 2.13
N PHE A 95 9.39 -5.70 2.41
CA PHE A 95 10.44 -5.20 3.32
C PHE A 95 11.88 -5.50 2.86
N PRO A 96 12.26 -5.24 1.60
CA PRO A 96 13.60 -5.58 1.07
C PRO A 96 14.74 -4.73 1.64
N LEU A 97 14.45 -3.69 2.43
CA LEU A 97 15.46 -2.91 3.16
C LEU A 97 15.53 -3.30 4.64
N THR A 98 14.38 -3.48 5.27
CA THR A 98 14.26 -3.57 6.73
C THR A 98 14.10 -5.01 7.24
N GLY A 99 13.69 -5.94 6.37
CA GLY A 99 13.17 -7.23 6.80
C GLY A 99 11.93 -7.10 7.69
N TYR A 100 11.50 -8.24 8.23
CA TYR A 100 10.42 -8.28 9.20
C TYR A 100 10.97 -8.08 10.62
N SER A 101 10.47 -7.08 11.34
CA SER A 101 10.78 -6.86 12.75
C SER A 101 9.66 -7.36 13.68
N SER A 102 10.08 -8.06 14.73
CA SER A 102 9.26 -8.57 15.83
C SER A 102 9.38 -7.68 17.08
N GLY A 103 8.62 -8.00 18.13
CA GLY A 103 8.68 -7.25 19.40
C GLY A 103 7.75 -6.03 19.45
N SER A 104 8.03 -5.13 20.40
CA SER A 104 7.15 -4.00 20.69
C SER A 104 7.23 -2.91 19.62
N ARG A 105 6.25 -2.00 19.58
CA ARG A 105 6.25 -0.81 18.74
C ARG A 105 7.50 0.02 18.97
N THR A 106 7.86 0.27 20.23
CA THR A 106 9.10 0.99 20.58
C THR A 106 10.34 0.33 19.98
N GLU A 107 10.40 -1.00 20.00
CA GLU A 107 11.53 -1.74 19.41
C GLU A 107 11.52 -1.64 17.88
N LYS A 108 10.38 -1.90 17.25
CA LYS A 108 10.22 -1.87 15.79
C LYS A 108 10.55 -0.51 15.18
N LEU A 109 10.26 0.59 15.87
CA LEU A 109 10.55 1.96 15.39
C LEU A 109 12.04 2.18 15.06
N LYS A 110 12.95 1.47 15.74
CA LYS A 110 14.41 1.53 15.48
C LYS A 110 14.79 0.96 14.10
N TYR A 111 13.94 0.12 13.52
CA TYR A 111 14.18 -0.61 12.28
C TYR A 111 13.34 -0.08 11.11
N THR A 112 13.01 1.21 11.14
CA THR A 112 12.23 1.89 10.10
C THR A 112 13.10 2.86 9.31
N ILE A 113 12.69 3.16 8.08
CA ILE A 113 13.30 4.23 7.26
C ILE A 113 12.38 5.44 7.16
N GLN A 114 12.86 6.52 6.56
CA GLN A 114 12.02 7.62 6.09
C GLN A 114 11.84 7.54 4.57
N VAL A 115 10.66 7.93 4.08
CA VAL A 115 10.34 7.95 2.64
C VAL A 115 9.79 9.34 2.30
N PRO A 116 10.56 10.21 1.60
CA PRO A 116 11.91 9.98 1.09
C PRO A 116 12.98 9.98 2.20
N GLY A 117 14.10 9.32 1.92
CA GLY A 117 15.26 9.19 2.80
C GLY A 117 16.52 8.74 2.03
N PRO A 118 17.67 8.54 2.70
CA PRO A 118 18.93 8.17 2.06
C PRO A 118 18.82 6.94 1.15
N GLU A 119 18.10 5.90 1.58
CA GLU A 119 17.93 4.65 0.83
C GLU A 119 17.13 4.88 -0.46
N THR A 120 16.06 5.70 -0.40
CA THR A 120 15.28 6.06 -1.60
C THR A 120 16.09 6.90 -2.59
N ILE A 121 17.05 7.70 -2.13
CA ILE A 121 17.93 8.49 -2.99
C ILE A 121 18.89 7.58 -3.74
N GLU A 122 19.50 6.61 -3.06
CA GLU A 122 20.40 5.64 -3.69
C GLU A 122 19.66 4.73 -4.67
N LEU A 123 18.52 4.17 -4.28
CA LEU A 123 17.66 3.39 -5.18
C LEU A 123 17.13 4.24 -6.35
N GLY A 124 16.97 5.55 -6.15
CA GLY A 124 16.61 6.48 -7.22
C GLY A 124 17.67 6.57 -8.31
N LYS A 125 18.96 6.46 -7.95
CA LYS A 125 20.05 6.38 -8.94
C LYS A 125 19.93 5.12 -9.79
N LEU A 126 19.58 3.99 -9.17
CA LEU A 126 19.33 2.74 -9.90
C LEU A 126 18.13 2.88 -10.83
N ALA A 127 16.98 3.37 -10.34
CA ALA A 127 15.79 3.60 -11.16
C ALA A 127 16.09 4.46 -12.41
N LYS A 128 16.89 5.52 -12.23
CA LYS A 128 17.35 6.38 -13.31
C LYS A 128 18.32 5.69 -14.27
N LYS A 129 19.29 4.92 -13.76
CA LYS A 129 20.24 4.15 -14.56
C LYS A 129 19.51 3.12 -15.45
N CYS A 130 18.51 2.47 -14.90
CA CYS A 130 17.70 1.48 -15.60
C CYS A 130 16.65 2.08 -16.54
N ASP A 131 16.35 3.38 -16.38
CA ASP A 131 15.23 4.04 -17.03
C ASP A 131 13.93 3.24 -16.82
N ALA A 132 13.66 2.93 -15.54
CA ALA A 132 12.52 2.13 -15.08
C ALA A 132 11.94 2.74 -13.79
N TYR A 133 10.66 2.48 -13.53
CA TYR A 133 10.08 2.71 -12.21
C TYR A 133 10.57 1.63 -11.25
N LEU A 134 11.03 2.02 -10.06
CA LEU A 134 11.44 1.10 -8.99
C LEU A 134 10.43 1.19 -7.85
N ILE A 135 9.89 0.03 -7.44
CA ILE A 135 8.82 -0.07 -6.45
C ILE A 135 9.24 -1.04 -5.35
N PHE A 136 9.07 -0.64 -4.09
CA PHE A 136 9.34 -1.49 -2.93
C PHE A 136 8.51 -1.05 -1.72
N GLY A 137 8.22 -2.00 -0.83
CA GLY A 137 7.64 -1.69 0.48
C GLY A 137 8.70 -1.40 1.54
N SER A 138 8.33 -0.73 2.62
CA SER A 138 9.15 -0.66 3.82
C SER A 138 8.32 -0.34 5.07
N TYR A 139 8.82 -0.75 6.23
CA TYR A 139 8.42 -0.09 7.47
C TYR A 139 9.01 1.31 7.51
N ALA A 140 8.16 2.31 7.69
CA ALA A 140 8.55 3.70 7.68
C ALA A 140 8.09 4.47 8.91
N THR A 141 8.83 5.53 9.23
CA THR A 141 8.42 6.58 10.15
C THR A 141 8.24 7.89 9.42
N ASP A 142 7.37 8.74 9.96
CA ASP A 142 7.10 10.08 9.47
C ASP A 142 7.03 11.01 10.70
N PRO A 143 7.81 12.11 10.76
CA PRO A 143 7.75 13.08 11.85
C PRO A 143 6.34 13.63 12.13
N ASP A 144 5.48 13.68 11.11
CA ASP A 144 4.10 14.13 11.25
C ASP A 144 3.17 13.06 11.86
N TRP A 145 3.65 11.83 11.99
CA TRP A 145 2.96 10.69 12.59
C TRP A 145 3.84 10.06 13.68
N PRO A 146 4.10 10.78 14.78
CA PRO A 146 5.02 10.33 15.83
C PRO A 146 4.60 8.99 16.42
N LYS A 147 5.57 8.10 16.63
CA LYS A 147 5.40 6.72 17.17
C LYS A 147 4.53 5.77 16.33
N HIS A 148 4.01 6.21 15.19
CA HIS A 148 3.36 5.31 14.24
C HIS A 148 4.42 4.52 13.45
N ILE A 149 4.18 3.23 13.28
CA ILE A 149 4.92 2.40 12.33
C ILE A 149 4.06 2.29 11.08
N LEU A 150 4.52 2.91 10.00
CA LEU A 150 3.82 2.92 8.73
C LEU A 150 4.27 1.75 7.86
N SER A 151 3.37 1.24 7.03
CA SER A 151 3.71 0.37 5.91
C SER A 151 3.53 1.18 4.63
N ILE A 152 4.66 1.55 4.02
CA ILE A 152 4.72 2.45 2.87
C ILE A 152 5.29 1.70 1.69
N ASN A 153 4.66 1.86 0.52
CA ASN A 153 5.19 1.42 -0.75
C ASN A 153 5.71 2.63 -1.52
N ALA A 154 7.03 2.71 -1.69
CA ALA A 154 7.68 3.80 -2.41
C ALA A 154 7.69 3.49 -3.92
N VAL A 155 7.42 4.50 -4.73
CA VAL A 155 7.58 4.46 -6.19
C VAL A 155 8.58 5.53 -6.60
N LEU A 156 9.75 5.09 -7.04
CA LEU A 156 10.79 5.93 -7.62
C LEU A 156 10.61 5.97 -9.13
N GLY A 157 10.59 7.17 -9.70
CA GLY A 157 10.44 7.35 -11.14
C GLY A 157 11.73 7.11 -11.90
N ARG A 158 11.61 7.03 -13.22
CA ARG A 158 12.73 6.94 -14.18
C ARG A 158 13.70 8.13 -14.10
N ASP A 159 13.29 9.24 -13.50
CA ASP A 159 14.15 10.40 -13.21
C ASP A 159 14.93 10.28 -11.89
N GLY A 160 14.74 9.18 -11.16
CA GLY A 160 15.35 8.87 -9.88
C GLY A 160 14.74 9.58 -8.68
N LYS A 161 13.57 10.21 -8.84
CA LYS A 161 12.88 10.91 -7.74
C LYS A 161 11.71 10.08 -7.21
N LEU A 162 11.40 10.22 -5.92
CA LEU A 162 10.17 9.70 -5.35
C LEU A 162 8.95 10.34 -6.05
N LYS A 163 8.13 9.52 -6.69
CA LYS A 163 6.88 9.93 -7.35
C LYS A 163 5.68 9.77 -6.42
N LYS A 164 5.69 8.72 -5.61
CA LYS A 164 4.60 8.41 -4.70
C LYS A 164 5.05 7.56 -3.53
N ALA A 165 4.48 7.81 -2.36
CA ALA A 165 4.51 6.94 -1.20
C ALA A 165 3.08 6.45 -0.94
N PHE A 166 2.79 5.21 -1.33
CA PHE A 166 1.49 4.58 -1.13
C PHE A 166 1.40 4.04 0.28
N TRP A 167 0.48 4.57 1.07
CA TRP A 167 0.16 4.01 2.38
C TRP A 167 -0.66 2.73 2.21
N LYS A 168 -0.38 1.72 3.03
CA LYS A 168 -1.26 0.55 3.14
C LYS A 168 -2.65 1.01 3.59
N SER A 169 -3.69 0.67 2.82
CA SER A 169 -5.06 1.13 3.11
C SER A 169 -5.61 0.56 4.41
N ARG A 170 -5.38 -0.73 4.68
CA ARG A 170 -5.73 -1.39 5.95
C ARG A 170 -4.91 -2.65 6.22
N ASN A 171 -4.91 -3.09 7.47
CA ASN A 171 -4.45 -4.42 7.83
C ASN A 171 -5.60 -5.42 7.76
N ILE A 172 -5.27 -6.67 7.43
CA ILE A 172 -6.14 -7.79 7.76
C ILE A 172 -6.29 -7.84 9.29
N LYS A 173 -7.51 -8.05 9.77
CA LYS A 173 -7.87 -8.10 11.19
C LYS A 173 -8.24 -9.54 11.54
N ARG A 174 -8.04 -9.95 12.78
CA ARG A 174 -8.38 -11.30 13.29
C ARG A 174 -7.68 -12.45 12.55
N ILE A 175 -6.51 -12.17 11.94
CA ILE A 175 -5.73 -13.20 11.24
C ILE A 175 -5.06 -14.17 12.22
N TYR A 176 -4.66 -13.68 13.41
CA TYR A 176 -4.09 -14.50 14.46
C TYR A 176 -5.05 -14.60 15.66
N PRO A 177 -5.07 -15.73 16.38
CA PRO A 177 -5.93 -15.89 17.55
C PRO A 177 -5.46 -15.08 18.76
N ASP A 178 -4.16 -14.80 18.85
CA ASP A 178 -3.49 -14.25 20.03
C ASP A 178 -3.05 -12.79 19.87
N ARG A 179 -3.05 -12.24 18.65
CA ARG A 179 -2.52 -10.90 18.38
C ARG A 179 -3.09 -10.24 17.13
N GLU A 180 -2.87 -8.94 17.00
CA GLU A 180 -3.16 -8.15 15.80
C GLU A 180 -1.89 -7.50 15.21
N ILE A 181 -1.99 -7.00 13.98
CA ILE A 181 -0.90 -6.28 13.31
C ILE A 181 -0.92 -4.81 13.76
N PRO A 182 0.13 -4.29 14.44
CA PRO A 182 0.09 -2.96 15.05
C PRO A 182 0.52 -1.81 14.11
N THR A 183 0.72 -2.07 12.80
CA THR A 183 1.05 -0.99 11.87
C THR A 183 -0.12 -0.03 11.67
N THR A 184 0.23 1.24 11.47
CA THR A 184 -0.75 2.28 11.16
C THR A 184 -1.00 2.32 9.65
N THR A 185 -2.27 2.36 9.29
CA THR A 185 -2.79 2.32 7.92
C THR A 185 -3.75 3.49 7.71
N ILE A 186 -4.17 3.73 6.47
CA ILE A 186 -5.17 4.77 6.18
C ILE A 186 -6.43 4.55 7.00
N GLU A 187 -6.92 3.31 7.12
CA GLU A 187 -8.09 2.94 7.95
C GLU A 187 -7.93 3.36 9.42
N ALA A 188 -6.72 3.26 9.94
CA ALA A 188 -6.41 3.49 11.35
C ALA A 188 -6.40 4.97 11.75
N VAL A 189 -6.22 5.89 10.80
CA VAL A 189 -6.08 7.35 11.04
C VAL A 189 -6.74 8.19 9.93
N ARG A 190 -7.78 7.67 9.29
CA ARG A 190 -8.35 8.17 8.03
C ARG A 190 -8.69 9.65 8.06
N ASP A 191 -9.31 10.17 9.11
CA ASP A 191 -9.78 11.55 9.10
C ASP A 191 -8.61 12.54 9.09
N LYS A 192 -7.60 12.33 9.95
CA LYS A 192 -6.33 13.08 9.91
C LYS A 192 -5.56 12.86 8.61
N TYR A 193 -5.55 11.63 8.10
CA TYR A 193 -4.90 11.31 6.82
C TYR A 193 -5.54 12.12 5.68
N ARG A 194 -6.87 12.15 5.63
CA ARG A 194 -7.64 12.89 4.63
C ARG A 194 -7.45 14.41 4.77
N GLU A 195 -7.41 14.94 5.99
CA GLU A 195 -7.11 16.36 6.22
C GLU A 195 -5.75 16.74 5.66
N LYS A 196 -4.74 15.87 5.87
CA LYS A 196 -3.35 16.13 5.48
C LYS A 196 -3.09 15.90 3.98
N TYR A 197 -3.61 14.82 3.41
CA TYR A 197 -3.25 14.36 2.06
C TYR A 197 -4.39 14.49 1.05
N GLY A 198 -5.64 14.60 1.51
CA GLY A 198 -6.83 14.69 0.67
C GLY A 198 -7.51 13.34 0.40
N ILE A 199 -8.79 13.38 0.03
CA ILE A 199 -9.62 12.18 -0.19
C ILE A 199 -9.12 11.29 -1.34
N ASP A 200 -8.51 11.89 -2.37
CA ASP A 200 -7.97 11.14 -3.51
C ASP A 200 -6.85 10.17 -3.11
N GLU A 201 -6.14 10.48 -2.02
CA GLU A 201 -5.01 9.73 -1.49
C GLU A 201 -5.41 8.51 -0.65
N GLU A 202 -6.70 8.30 -0.36
CA GLU A 202 -7.17 7.04 0.23
C GLU A 202 -7.02 5.85 -0.73
N PHE A 203 -7.13 6.15 -2.03
CA PHE A 203 -6.99 5.21 -3.14
C PHE A 203 -6.27 5.91 -4.31
N PRO A 204 -4.96 6.19 -4.20
CA PRO A 204 -4.25 6.93 -5.22
C PRO A 204 -4.03 6.05 -6.46
N VAL A 205 -4.20 6.62 -7.66
CA VAL A 205 -3.87 5.95 -8.93
C VAL A 205 -2.90 6.82 -9.71
N MET A 206 -1.66 6.36 -9.80
CA MET A 206 -0.59 7.06 -10.50
C MET A 206 -0.71 6.79 -12.00
N LYS A 207 -0.90 7.85 -12.78
CA LYS A 207 -0.98 7.77 -14.24
C LYS A 207 0.41 7.94 -14.80
N THR A 208 0.92 6.91 -15.47
CA THR A 208 2.25 6.92 -16.10
C THR A 208 2.12 6.71 -17.60
N GLU A 209 3.19 7.03 -18.30
CA GLU A 209 3.40 6.72 -19.71
C GLU A 209 3.40 5.21 -20.03
N PHE A 210 3.38 4.36 -18.99
CA PHE A 210 3.33 2.89 -19.09
C PHE A 210 2.03 2.29 -18.57
N GLY A 211 1.06 3.11 -18.15
CA GLY A 211 -0.21 2.63 -17.60
C GLY A 211 -0.66 3.39 -16.37
N ASN A 212 -1.90 3.18 -15.95
CA ASN A 212 -2.38 3.57 -14.64
C ASN A 212 -2.00 2.50 -13.62
N ILE A 213 -1.18 2.86 -12.65
CA ILE A 213 -0.69 1.92 -11.63
C ILE A 213 -1.15 2.33 -10.22
N ALA A 214 -1.31 1.32 -9.38
CA ALA A 214 -1.38 1.49 -7.93
C ALA A 214 -0.47 0.46 -7.26
N VAL A 215 -0.04 0.76 -6.03
CA VAL A 215 0.78 -0.14 -5.23
C VAL A 215 0.11 -0.42 -3.90
N THR A 216 0.04 -1.69 -3.49
CA THR A 216 -0.58 -2.06 -2.22
C THR A 216 0.05 -3.31 -1.62
N THR A 217 0.01 -3.39 -0.29
CA THR A 217 0.32 -4.59 0.49
C THR A 217 -0.94 -5.21 1.12
N VAL A 218 -2.12 -4.74 0.74
CA VAL A 218 -3.39 -5.34 1.16
C VAL A 218 -3.54 -6.69 0.46
N GLN A 219 -4.12 -7.66 1.15
CA GLN A 219 -4.42 -9.00 0.64
C GLN A 219 -5.82 -9.42 1.06
N GLY A 220 -6.52 -10.18 0.22
CA GLY A 220 -7.81 -10.78 0.53
C GLY A 220 -8.95 -9.77 0.73
N ASP A 221 -8.84 -8.56 0.17
CA ASP A 221 -9.81 -7.47 0.41
C ASP A 221 -10.51 -7.01 -0.88
N PRO A 222 -11.63 -7.64 -1.26
CA PRO A 222 -12.30 -7.33 -2.51
C PRO A 222 -12.78 -5.87 -2.60
N PHE A 223 -13.11 -5.22 -1.48
CA PHE A 223 -13.61 -3.85 -1.52
C PHE A 223 -12.51 -2.82 -1.74
N ILE A 224 -11.33 -3.05 -1.15
CA ILE A 224 -10.15 -2.22 -1.42
C ILE A 224 -9.74 -2.34 -2.89
N PHE A 225 -9.68 -3.56 -3.43
CA PHE A 225 -9.32 -3.75 -4.85
C PHE A 225 -10.38 -3.19 -5.80
N ALA A 226 -11.67 -3.35 -5.49
CA ALA A 226 -12.74 -2.76 -6.28
C ALA A 226 -12.68 -1.23 -6.31
N ALA A 227 -12.33 -0.59 -5.19
CA ALA A 227 -12.15 0.87 -5.13
C ALA A 227 -11.02 1.34 -6.07
N PHE A 228 -9.87 0.67 -6.06
CA PHE A 228 -8.78 0.96 -7.00
C PHE A 228 -9.20 0.73 -8.47
N ALA A 229 -9.93 -0.35 -8.73
CA ALA A 229 -10.39 -0.69 -10.07
C ALA A 229 -11.40 0.33 -10.62
N MET A 230 -12.34 0.81 -9.78
CA MET A 230 -13.25 1.91 -10.11
C MET A 230 -12.51 3.24 -10.34
N LYS A 231 -11.34 3.43 -9.73
CA LYS A 231 -10.47 4.59 -10.04
C LYS A 231 -9.58 4.40 -11.26
N GLY A 232 -9.72 3.28 -11.98
CA GLY A 232 -9.09 3.04 -13.27
C GLY A 232 -7.65 2.54 -13.20
N VAL A 233 -7.32 1.69 -12.22
CA VAL A 233 -6.05 0.95 -12.22
C VAL A 233 -6.02 -0.05 -13.37
N GLU A 234 -4.88 -0.10 -14.06
CA GLU A 234 -4.60 -1.04 -15.15
C GLU A 234 -3.59 -2.11 -14.72
N ILE A 235 -2.61 -1.73 -13.90
CA ILE A 235 -1.59 -2.63 -13.34
C ILE A 235 -1.55 -2.43 -11.82
N MET A 236 -1.95 -3.46 -11.07
CA MET A 236 -1.89 -3.50 -9.61
C MET A 236 -0.59 -4.15 -9.16
N LEU A 237 0.36 -3.34 -8.69
CA LEU A 237 1.65 -3.80 -8.17
C LEU A 237 1.52 -4.12 -6.68
N ARG A 238 1.95 -5.30 -6.27
CA ARG A 238 1.72 -5.79 -4.91
C ARG A 238 3.02 -6.25 -4.28
N THR A 239 3.21 -5.83 -3.03
CA THR A 239 4.35 -6.21 -2.21
C THR A 239 3.85 -7.09 -1.07
N ALA A 240 4.62 -8.12 -0.69
CA ALA A 240 4.22 -9.01 0.39
C ALA A 240 5.38 -9.52 1.25
N THR A 241 5.04 -9.81 2.49
CA THR A 241 5.72 -10.74 3.39
C THR A 241 4.77 -11.92 3.60
N LEU A 242 4.91 -12.93 2.74
CA LEU A 242 3.97 -14.03 2.53
C LEU A 242 2.67 -13.61 1.85
N PHE A 243 2.14 -14.45 0.97
CA PHE A 243 0.87 -14.21 0.30
C PHE A 243 0.15 -15.50 -0.10
N ASP A 244 -1.12 -15.37 -0.47
CA ASP A 244 -1.89 -16.44 -1.10
C ASP A 244 -2.03 -16.17 -2.61
N GLU A 245 -1.62 -17.14 -3.45
CA GLU A 245 -1.75 -17.03 -4.90
C GLU A 245 -3.20 -16.84 -5.35
N SER A 246 -4.14 -17.51 -4.68
CA SER A 246 -5.57 -17.45 -5.03
C SER A 246 -6.12 -16.04 -4.91
N ASP A 247 -5.66 -15.27 -3.92
CA ASP A 247 -6.00 -13.85 -3.75
C ASP A 247 -5.54 -13.02 -4.95
N VAL A 248 -4.27 -13.14 -5.36
CA VAL A 248 -3.74 -12.36 -6.50
C VAL A 248 -4.53 -12.64 -7.77
N ARG A 249 -4.79 -13.91 -8.05
CA ARG A 249 -5.52 -14.33 -9.26
C ARG A 249 -6.99 -13.89 -9.22
N ALA A 250 -7.66 -14.07 -8.08
CA ALA A 250 -9.06 -13.68 -7.92
C ALA A 250 -9.25 -12.17 -7.99
N MET A 251 -8.34 -11.39 -7.39
CA MET A 251 -8.39 -9.94 -7.44
C MET A 251 -8.10 -9.42 -8.85
N SER A 252 -7.13 -9.98 -9.58
CA SER A 252 -6.90 -9.64 -10.99
C SER A 252 -8.13 -9.91 -11.85
N TRP A 253 -8.74 -11.08 -11.68
CA TRP A 253 -9.93 -11.49 -12.44
C TRP A 253 -11.16 -10.61 -12.16
N SER A 254 -11.55 -10.51 -10.89
CA SER A 254 -12.79 -9.81 -10.50
C SER A 254 -12.73 -8.30 -10.72
N ASN A 255 -11.53 -7.72 -10.74
CA ASN A 255 -11.31 -6.29 -10.93
C ASN A 255 -10.76 -5.95 -12.32
N ASN A 256 -10.59 -6.96 -13.18
CA ASN A 256 -10.14 -6.84 -14.55
C ASN A 256 -8.86 -6.00 -14.67
N PHE A 257 -7.78 -6.31 -13.95
CA PHE A 257 -6.48 -5.64 -14.08
C PHE A 257 -5.34 -6.65 -14.17
N TYR A 258 -4.18 -6.24 -14.70
CA TYR A 258 -2.95 -7.02 -14.50
C TYR A 258 -2.51 -6.86 -13.04
N SER A 259 -1.92 -7.89 -12.46
CA SER A 259 -1.32 -7.76 -11.13
C SER A 259 -0.01 -8.51 -11.04
N ALA A 260 0.92 -7.97 -10.25
CA ALA A 260 2.15 -8.64 -9.88
C ALA A 260 2.30 -8.64 -8.37
N MET A 261 2.84 -9.73 -7.83
CA MET A 261 3.11 -9.90 -6.41
C MET A 261 4.58 -10.27 -6.22
N ALA A 262 5.33 -9.38 -5.60
CA ALA A 262 6.69 -9.67 -5.11
C ALA A 262 6.62 -10.14 -3.66
N ASN A 263 7.18 -11.31 -3.40
CA ASN A 263 7.25 -11.90 -2.08
C ASN A 263 8.71 -12.07 -1.62
N ILE A 264 8.92 -11.95 -0.31
CA ILE A 264 10.18 -12.26 0.36
C ILE A 264 10.53 -13.74 0.22
N THR A 265 11.81 -14.08 0.02
CA THR A 265 12.26 -15.49 0.09
C THR A 265 12.67 -15.82 1.53
N LEU A 266 12.49 -17.09 1.93
CA LEU A 266 12.76 -17.55 3.29
C LEU A 266 13.69 -18.76 3.29
N PRO A 267 14.64 -18.85 4.24
CA PRO A 267 15.54 -19.99 4.33
C PRO A 267 14.80 -21.33 4.45
N LEU A 268 15.35 -22.37 3.81
CA LEU A 268 14.84 -23.73 3.92
C LEU A 268 14.87 -24.24 5.37
N GLY A 269 13.81 -24.96 5.76
CA GLY A 269 13.70 -25.54 7.10
C GLY A 269 13.37 -24.54 8.22
N GLY A 270 13.27 -23.25 7.91
CA GLY A 270 12.82 -22.22 8.83
C GLY A 270 11.29 -22.12 8.92
N PRO A 271 10.75 -21.35 9.89
CA PRO A 271 9.33 -21.05 9.95
C PRO A 271 8.83 -20.44 8.63
N TYR A 272 7.67 -20.91 8.16
CA TYR A 272 7.02 -20.42 6.93
C TYR A 272 7.84 -20.59 5.65
N SER A 273 8.87 -21.46 5.63
CA SER A 273 9.74 -21.66 4.45
C SER A 273 8.98 -22.02 3.18
N ASP A 274 7.83 -22.70 3.29
CA ASP A 274 7.01 -23.09 2.14
C ASP A 274 6.19 -21.93 1.55
N SER A 275 6.06 -20.84 2.32
CA SER A 275 5.32 -19.63 2.00
C SER A 275 6.21 -18.47 1.55
N GLY A 276 7.54 -18.64 1.55
CA GLY A 276 8.49 -17.71 0.93
C GLY A 276 8.46 -17.76 -0.59
N GLY A 277 9.06 -16.76 -1.23
CA GLY A 277 9.24 -16.63 -2.67
C GLY A 277 7.94 -16.83 -3.45
N LYS A 278 8.02 -17.59 -4.54
CA LYS A 278 6.90 -17.91 -5.43
C LYS A 278 6.20 -16.69 -5.97
N SER A 279 6.94 -15.60 -6.19
CA SER A 279 6.40 -14.37 -6.76
C SER A 279 5.70 -14.63 -8.08
N ILE A 280 4.68 -13.85 -8.42
CA ILE A 280 3.84 -14.09 -9.61
C ILE A 280 3.49 -12.81 -10.37
N ILE A 281 3.17 -12.99 -11.65
CA ILE A 281 2.51 -11.99 -12.49
C ILE A 281 1.25 -12.64 -13.07
N THR A 282 0.13 -11.93 -13.04
CA THR A 282 -1.19 -12.40 -13.45
C THR A 282 -1.82 -11.47 -14.48
N ALA A 283 -2.55 -12.07 -15.42
CA ALA A 283 -3.38 -11.38 -16.39
C ALA A 283 -4.75 -10.99 -15.79
N PRO A 284 -5.51 -10.09 -16.45
CA PRO A 284 -6.84 -9.66 -16.02
C PRO A 284 -7.90 -10.76 -15.96
N ASN A 285 -7.63 -11.94 -16.51
CA ASN A 285 -8.51 -13.11 -16.39
C ASN A 285 -8.09 -14.06 -15.25
N GLY A 286 -7.05 -13.71 -14.47
CA GLY A 286 -6.52 -14.52 -13.38
C GLY A 286 -5.50 -15.58 -13.81
N ASP A 287 -5.12 -15.64 -15.09
CA ASP A 287 -4.07 -16.54 -15.56
C ASP A 287 -2.69 -16.08 -15.10
N LEU A 288 -1.82 -17.05 -14.79
CA LEU A 288 -0.42 -16.78 -14.48
C LEU A 288 0.34 -16.49 -15.77
N LEU A 289 0.95 -15.31 -15.86
CA LEU A 289 1.88 -14.93 -16.92
C LEU A 289 3.30 -15.36 -16.59
N ALA A 290 3.67 -15.29 -15.31
CA ALA A 290 4.95 -15.75 -14.80
C ALA A 290 4.82 -16.16 -13.32
N LYS A 291 5.65 -17.11 -12.90
CA LYS A 291 5.74 -17.56 -11.50
C LYS A 291 7.16 -18.03 -11.22
N ASP A 292 7.71 -17.58 -10.11
CA ASP A 292 8.97 -18.13 -9.60
C ASP A 292 8.69 -19.48 -8.90
N PRO A 293 9.46 -20.55 -9.15
CA PRO A 293 9.25 -21.82 -8.48
C PRO A 293 9.82 -21.86 -7.06
N SER A 294 10.79 -21.00 -6.74
CA SER A 294 11.57 -21.07 -5.52
C SER A 294 10.89 -20.34 -4.36
N THR A 295 11.11 -20.85 -3.16
CA THR A 295 10.68 -20.21 -1.91
C THR A 295 11.80 -19.51 -1.16
N HIS A 296 13.06 -19.78 -1.54
CA HIS A 296 14.25 -19.49 -0.74
C HIS A 296 15.39 -18.88 -1.55
N GLU A 297 15.39 -19.03 -2.87
CA GLU A 297 16.39 -18.43 -3.76
C GLU A 297 15.89 -17.09 -4.26
N ASP A 298 16.82 -16.14 -4.34
CA ASP A 298 16.61 -14.89 -5.05
C ASP A 298 16.27 -15.18 -6.51
N GLY A 299 15.35 -14.40 -7.07
CA GLY A 299 14.79 -14.69 -8.38
C GLY A 299 14.19 -13.46 -9.03
N ILE A 300 14.24 -13.44 -10.37
CA ILE A 300 13.64 -12.40 -11.18
C ILE A 300 12.74 -13.08 -12.21
N ILE A 301 11.45 -12.80 -12.14
CA ILE A 301 10.49 -13.18 -13.17
C ILE A 301 10.05 -11.94 -13.94
N SER A 302 9.69 -12.12 -15.20
CA SER A 302 9.22 -11.01 -16.04
C SER A 302 8.05 -11.43 -16.93
N ALA A 303 7.22 -10.46 -17.29
CA ALA A 303 6.17 -10.61 -18.28
C ALA A 303 5.97 -9.32 -19.07
N GLN A 304 5.54 -9.47 -20.32
CA GLN A 304 5.11 -8.37 -21.17
C GLN A 304 3.60 -8.14 -21.02
N ILE A 305 3.21 -6.88 -20.82
CA ILE A 305 1.83 -6.43 -20.66
C ILE A 305 1.46 -5.61 -21.90
N PRO A 306 0.52 -6.07 -22.75
CA PRO A 306 0.06 -5.34 -23.93
C PRO A 306 -0.88 -4.18 -23.52
N ILE A 307 -0.32 -3.14 -22.90
CA ILE A 307 -1.07 -2.07 -22.23
C ILE A 307 -1.93 -1.24 -23.20
N ALA A 308 -1.49 -1.01 -24.43
CA ALA A 308 -2.29 -0.27 -25.42
C ALA A 308 -3.54 -1.04 -25.83
N GLU A 309 -3.40 -2.34 -26.10
CA GLU A 309 -4.56 -3.19 -26.43
C GLU A 309 -5.48 -3.33 -25.22
N PHE A 310 -4.92 -3.48 -24.02
CA PHE A 310 -5.72 -3.55 -22.80
C PHE A 310 -6.53 -2.29 -22.50
N ARG A 311 -5.99 -1.10 -22.81
CA ARG A 311 -6.67 0.18 -22.62
C ARG A 311 -7.74 0.47 -23.68
N LYS A 312 -7.60 -0.12 -24.87
CA LYS A 312 -8.47 0.15 -26.01
C LYS A 312 -9.94 -0.17 -25.68
N ASN A 313 -10.80 0.85 -25.72
CA ASN A 313 -12.23 0.76 -25.40
C ASN A 313 -12.54 0.21 -23.99
N ARG A 314 -11.57 0.29 -23.06
CA ARG A 314 -11.74 -0.20 -21.70
C ARG A 314 -12.56 0.77 -20.85
N THR A 315 -13.47 0.22 -20.06
CA THR A 315 -14.17 0.89 -18.96
C THR A 315 -13.78 0.29 -17.61
N ILE A 316 -14.11 0.98 -16.52
CA ILE A 316 -14.00 0.41 -15.17
C ILE A 316 -14.91 -0.83 -15.03
N PRO A 317 -14.68 -1.72 -14.04
CA PRO A 317 -15.46 -2.95 -13.92
C PRO A 317 -16.95 -2.74 -13.64
N HIS A 318 -17.76 -3.72 -14.04
CA HIS A 318 -19.22 -3.69 -13.93
C HIS A 318 -19.68 -4.37 -12.63
N TYR A 319 -19.57 -3.69 -11.49
CA TYR A 319 -20.09 -4.21 -10.23
C TYR A 319 -21.61 -3.98 -10.11
N ALA A 320 -22.32 -4.97 -9.57
CA ALA A 320 -23.76 -4.86 -9.29
C ALA A 320 -24.03 -4.09 -7.98
N LEU A 321 -23.48 -2.87 -7.84
CA LEU A 321 -23.53 -2.09 -6.61
C LEU A 321 -24.97 -1.82 -6.15
N ASP A 322 -25.85 -1.44 -7.09
CA ASP A 322 -27.28 -1.16 -6.80
C ASP A 322 -27.99 -2.39 -6.23
N MET A 323 -27.64 -3.60 -6.68
CA MET A 323 -28.26 -4.85 -6.23
C MET A 323 -27.94 -5.15 -4.76
N VAL A 324 -26.75 -4.77 -4.29
CA VAL A 324 -26.27 -5.05 -2.92
C VAL A 324 -26.44 -3.84 -1.99
N GLN A 325 -26.91 -2.71 -2.50
CA GLN A 325 -26.85 -1.43 -1.79
C GLN A 325 -27.57 -1.44 -0.44
N GLU A 326 -28.75 -2.06 -0.35
CA GLU A 326 -29.49 -2.14 0.91
C GLU A 326 -28.72 -2.90 1.99
N ILE A 327 -28.05 -4.00 1.62
CA ILE A 327 -27.22 -4.78 2.53
C ILE A 327 -26.01 -3.96 2.97
N PHE A 328 -25.32 -3.32 2.01
CA PHE A 328 -24.10 -2.56 2.27
C PHE A 328 -24.37 -1.29 3.10
N SER A 329 -25.55 -0.69 2.96
CA SER A 329 -25.95 0.48 3.75
C SER A 329 -26.10 0.16 5.25
N GLN A 330 -26.43 -1.08 5.58
CA GLN A 330 -26.61 -1.56 6.95
C GLN A 330 -25.35 -2.20 7.53
N TYR A 331 -24.41 -2.62 6.67
CA TYR A 331 -23.15 -3.22 7.11
C TYR A 331 -22.32 -2.23 7.94
N LYS A 332 -21.81 -2.72 9.08
CA LYS A 332 -20.87 -2.01 9.95
C LYS A 332 -19.69 -2.92 10.21
N GLN A 333 -18.49 -2.52 9.80
CA GLN A 333 -17.26 -3.24 10.15
C GLN A 333 -17.11 -3.39 11.68
N GLU A 334 -16.51 -4.48 12.12
CA GLU A 334 -16.29 -4.81 13.54
C GLU A 334 -15.52 -3.70 14.26
N ILE A 335 -14.32 -3.38 13.74
CA ILE A 335 -13.41 -2.41 14.32
C ILE A 335 -13.65 -1.04 13.67
N PRO A 336 -13.99 0.01 14.43
CA PRO A 336 -14.20 1.35 13.90
C PRO A 336 -13.00 1.91 13.10
N MET A 337 -13.31 2.84 12.19
CA MET A 337 -12.30 3.69 11.55
C MET A 337 -11.61 4.56 12.59
N ASN A 338 -10.42 5.07 12.26
CA ASN A 338 -9.63 5.96 13.14
C ASN A 338 -9.24 5.32 14.48
N HIS A 339 -9.19 3.98 14.55
CA HIS A 339 -8.92 3.27 15.80
C HIS A 339 -7.52 3.51 16.37
N LEU A 340 -6.56 4.04 15.60
CA LEU A 340 -5.25 4.49 16.11
C LEU A 340 -5.11 6.01 16.07
N ASP A 341 -6.19 6.76 15.86
CA ASP A 341 -6.18 8.21 16.00
C ASP A 341 -6.31 8.60 17.48
N MET A 342 -5.19 8.52 18.20
CA MET A 342 -5.09 8.75 19.63
C MET A 342 -3.77 9.41 20.00
N ASP A 343 -3.55 9.65 21.29
CA ASP A 343 -2.25 10.09 21.79
C ASP A 343 -1.16 9.06 21.39
N PRO A 344 -0.06 9.47 20.73
CA PRO A 344 1.05 8.59 20.37
C PRO A 344 1.60 7.74 21.52
N GLU A 345 1.53 8.23 22.76
CA GLU A 345 1.96 7.49 23.96
C GLU A 345 0.99 6.36 24.34
N SER A 346 -0.25 6.40 23.83
CA SER A 346 -1.29 5.39 24.09
C SER A 346 -1.40 4.33 23.01
N LEU A 347 -0.58 4.42 21.95
CA LEU A 347 -0.59 3.43 20.88
C LEU A 347 -0.20 2.04 21.42
N PRO A 348 -0.91 0.96 21.03
CA PRO A 348 -0.59 -0.38 21.52
C PRO A 348 0.85 -0.78 21.20
N GLU A 349 1.57 -1.21 22.25
CA GLU A 349 2.98 -1.58 22.15
C GLU A 349 3.19 -2.97 21.55
N SER A 350 2.25 -3.91 21.66
CA SER A 350 2.40 -5.26 21.11
C SER A 350 1.18 -5.68 20.30
N GLY A 351 1.29 -6.80 19.60
CA GLY A 351 0.15 -7.35 18.87
C GLY A 351 -0.94 -7.87 19.80
N GLU A 352 -0.57 -8.40 20.96
CA GLU A 352 -1.48 -8.84 22.02
C GLU A 352 -2.23 -7.62 22.61
N ALA A 353 -1.52 -6.54 22.95
CA ALA A 353 -2.15 -5.31 23.41
C ALA A 353 -3.07 -4.70 22.36
N MET A 354 -2.69 -4.77 21.07
CA MET A 354 -3.54 -4.33 19.96
C MET A 354 -4.80 -5.18 19.84
N LYS A 355 -4.70 -6.50 20.08
CA LYS A 355 -5.86 -7.39 20.12
C LYS A 355 -6.79 -7.04 21.29
N ASP A 356 -6.25 -6.86 22.49
CA ASP A 356 -7.05 -6.51 23.68
C ASP A 356 -7.81 -5.19 23.44
N TYR A 357 -7.13 -4.19 22.88
CA TYR A 357 -7.76 -2.94 22.47
C TYR A 357 -8.84 -3.14 21.39
N PHE A 358 -8.61 -3.98 20.39
CA PHE A 358 -9.62 -4.30 19.38
C PHE A 358 -10.84 -5.00 19.98
N ASP A 359 -10.65 -5.86 20.96
CA ASP A 359 -11.76 -6.51 21.67
C ASP A 359 -12.60 -5.48 22.45
N GLU A 360 -11.94 -4.51 23.09
CA GLU A 360 -12.60 -3.42 23.83
C GLU A 360 -13.47 -2.53 22.92
N ILE A 361 -12.99 -2.21 21.72
CA ILE A 361 -13.71 -1.31 20.79
C ILE A 361 -14.58 -2.05 19.76
N SER A 362 -14.61 -3.39 19.81
CA SER A 362 -15.31 -4.21 18.82
C SER A 362 -16.82 -3.99 18.92
N ARG A 363 -17.45 -3.66 17.79
CA ARG A 363 -18.92 -3.57 17.67
C ARG A 363 -19.61 -4.93 17.69
N TYR A 364 -18.87 -6.01 17.50
CA TYR A 364 -19.45 -7.36 17.43
C TYR A 364 -19.35 -8.08 18.77
N LEU A 365 -18.44 -7.64 19.65
CA LEU A 365 -18.27 -8.20 20.99
C LEU A 365 -19.02 -7.41 22.07
N ASN A 366 -19.29 -6.11 21.88
CA ASN A 366 -19.83 -5.21 22.89
C ASN A 366 -21.17 -4.57 22.52
#